data_AF-A0A969TAH3-F1
#
_entry.id   AF-A0A969TAH3-F1
#
_cell.length_a   1.000
_cell.length_b   1.000
_cell.length_c   1.000
_cell.angle_alpha   90.00
_cell.angle_beta   90.00
_cell.angle_gamma   90.00
#
_symmetry.space_group_name_H-M   'P 1'
#
loop_
_entity.id
_entity.type
_entity.pdbx_description
1 polymer ?
#
loop_
_entity_poly.entity_id
_entity_poly.type
_entity_poly.pdbx_seq_one_letter_code
_entity_poly.pdbx_strand_id
1 'polypeptide(L)'
;MPSDIKLEQVRRFLKVCRSDRIAIDNYRPQIYNDRITLFRSDRTQNDSLLGWEKLSSQPVEVFDVPGDHFTMFSPPHVQAFAEQLKICLDRTLSNTNLNQ
;
A
#
# COMPACT_ATOMS: atom_id res chain seq x y z
N MET A 1 -22.97 11.77 -4.04
CA MET A 1 -21.96 12.81 -4.39
C MET A 1 -22.19 13.99 -3.47
N PRO A 2 -21.18 14.50 -2.76
CA PRO A 2 -21.35 15.69 -1.93
C PRO A 2 -21.84 16.85 -2.79
N SER A 3 -22.83 17.60 -2.30
CA SER A 3 -23.56 18.65 -3.02
C SER A 3 -22.74 19.90 -3.34
N ASP A 4 -21.52 20.01 -2.80
CA ASP A 4 -20.77 21.27 -2.74
C ASP A 4 -19.54 21.27 -3.65
N ILE A 5 -19.42 20.29 -4.55
CA ILE A 5 -18.28 20.18 -5.46
C ILE A 5 -18.33 21.31 -6.49
N LYS A 6 -17.34 22.21 -6.42
CA LYS A 6 -17.15 23.28 -7.40
C LYS A 6 -16.43 22.77 -8.64
N LEU A 7 -16.72 23.36 -9.80
CA LEU A 7 -16.08 23.00 -11.08
C LEU A 7 -14.55 23.06 -11.03
N GLU A 8 -13.98 24.02 -10.28
CA GLU A 8 -12.52 24.12 -10.10
C GLU A 8 -11.93 22.91 -9.38
N GLN A 9 -12.63 22.34 -8.39
CA GLN A 9 -12.20 21.14 -7.69
C GLN A 9 -12.20 19.94 -8.64
N VAL A 10 -13.22 19.81 -9.50
CA VAL A 10 -13.28 18.78 -10.54
C VAL A 10 -12.11 18.93 -11.52
N ARG A 11 -11.84 20.14 -12.01
CA ARG A 11 -10.71 20.39 -12.92
C ARG A 11 -9.37 20.02 -12.28
N ARG A 12 -9.16 20.38 -11.01
CA ARG A 12 -7.95 20.04 -10.27
C ARG A 12 -7.81 18.53 -10.10
N PHE A 13 -8.89 17.84 -9.73
CA PHE A 13 -8.91 16.40 -9.60
C PHE A 13 -8.57 15.70 -10.93
N LEU A 14 -9.21 16.07 -12.03
CA LEU A 14 -8.92 15.52 -13.36
C LEU A 14 -7.46 15.74 -13.79
N LYS A 15 -6.87 16.87 -13.42
CA LYS A 15 -5.45 17.14 -13.68
C LYS A 15 -4.54 16.16 -12.94
N VAL A 16 -4.85 15.87 -11.67
CA VAL A 16 -4.09 14.88 -10.86
C VAL A 16 -4.26 13.48 -11.47
N CYS A 17 -5.48 13.04 -11.76
CA CYS A 17 -5.72 11.72 -12.37
C CYS A 17 -4.98 11.53 -13.71
N ARG A 18 -4.91 12.59 -14.54
CA ARG A 18 -4.14 12.55 -15.79
C ARG A 18 -2.65 12.38 -15.52
N SER A 19 -2.09 13.13 -14.58
CA SER A 19 -0.68 13.01 -14.19
C SER A 19 -0.37 11.62 -13.64
N ASP A 20 -1.23 11.09 -12.76
CA ASP A 20 -1.08 9.75 -12.18
C ASP A 20 -1.08 8.67 -13.27
N ARG A 21 -1.99 8.79 -14.25
CA ARG A 21 -2.06 7.87 -15.40
C ARG A 21 -0.75 7.85 -16.18
N ILE A 22 -0.20 9.03 -16.48
CA ILE A 22 1.07 9.17 -17.20
C ILE A 22 2.24 8.60 -16.38
N ALA A 23 2.25 8.82 -15.07
CA ALA A 23 3.27 8.28 -14.18
C ALA A 23 3.23 6.75 -14.16
N ILE A 24 2.03 6.16 -14.05
CA ILE A 24 1.82 4.70 -14.10
C ILE A 24 2.30 4.12 -15.44
N ASP A 25 1.95 4.74 -16.57
CA ASP A 25 2.35 4.25 -17.91
C ASP A 25 3.87 4.27 -18.13
N ASN A 26 4.55 5.26 -17.55
CA ASN A 26 5.97 5.46 -17.75
C ASN A 26 6.84 4.81 -16.66
N TYR A 27 6.25 4.33 -15.57
CA TYR A 27 7.00 3.66 -14.51
C TYR A 27 7.59 2.34 -15.03
N ARG A 28 8.88 2.14 -14.76
CA ARG A 28 9.61 0.91 -15.10
C ARG A 28 10.21 0.39 -13.80
N PRO A 29 9.52 -0.51 -13.09
CA PRO A 29 10.00 -1.01 -11.80
C PRO A 29 11.30 -1.80 -12.00
N GLN A 30 12.19 -1.69 -11.02
CA GLN A 30 13.40 -2.50 -10.90
C GLN A 30 13.23 -3.50 -9.76
N ILE A 31 14.03 -4.56 -9.75
CA ILE A 31 14.06 -5.50 -8.63
C ILE A 31 14.49 -4.74 -7.36
N TYR A 32 13.70 -4.90 -6.31
CA TYR A 32 13.99 -4.40 -4.98
C TYR A 32 14.67 -5.50 -4.17
N ASN A 33 15.86 -5.19 -3.64
CA ASN A 33 16.72 -6.18 -3.01
C ASN A 33 16.45 -6.38 -1.51
N ASP A 34 15.77 -5.42 -0.88
CA ASP A 34 15.45 -5.47 0.53
C ASP A 34 14.07 -6.08 0.78
N ARG A 35 13.73 -6.27 2.05
CA ARG A 35 12.47 -6.91 2.44
C ARG A 35 11.28 -6.01 2.14
N ILE A 36 10.21 -6.65 1.66
CA ILE A 36 8.91 -6.03 1.43
C ILE A 36 7.90 -6.68 2.37
N THR A 37 7.16 -5.85 3.10
CA THR A 37 5.97 -6.25 3.85
C THR A 37 4.75 -5.70 3.13
N LEU A 38 3.87 -6.59 2.68
CA LEU A 38 2.64 -6.28 1.96
C LEU A 38 1.44 -6.39 2.90
N PHE A 39 0.78 -5.27 3.14
CA PHE A 39 -0.57 -5.24 3.74
C PHE A 39 -1.59 -5.23 2.62
N ARG A 40 -2.50 -6.20 2.63
CA ARG A 40 -3.55 -6.31 1.60
C ARG A 40 -4.89 -6.58 2.24
N SER A 41 -5.95 -6.32 1.47
CA SER A 41 -7.32 -6.65 1.86
C SER A 41 -7.51 -8.16 1.99
N ASP A 42 -8.24 -8.60 3.01
CA ASP A 42 -8.69 -10.00 3.17
C ASP A 42 -9.67 -10.46 2.09
N ARG A 43 -10.20 -9.52 1.29
CA ARG A 43 -11.05 -9.76 0.11
C ARG A 43 -10.24 -9.87 -1.18
N THR A 44 -8.92 -9.87 -1.10
CA THR A 44 -8.05 -10.09 -2.27
C THR A 44 -8.21 -11.55 -2.73
N GLN A 45 -8.90 -11.77 -3.85
CA GLN A 45 -9.18 -13.12 -4.37
C GLN A 45 -8.11 -13.62 -5.37
N ASN A 46 -7.39 -12.71 -6.02
CA ASN A 46 -6.40 -13.01 -7.04
C ASN A 46 -4.98 -13.07 -6.45
N ASP A 47 -3.98 -13.20 -7.33
CA ASP A 47 -2.53 -13.14 -7.07
C ASP A 47 -2.18 -12.73 -5.64
N SER A 48 -1.75 -13.72 -4.85
CA SER A 48 -1.62 -13.52 -3.43
C SER A 48 -0.57 -12.47 -3.06
N LEU A 49 0.37 -12.19 -3.97
CA LEU A 49 1.46 -11.25 -3.80
C LEU A 49 1.28 -9.98 -4.63
N LEU A 50 0.14 -9.82 -5.33
CA LEU A 50 -0.20 -8.64 -6.12
C LEU A 50 0.92 -8.23 -7.12
N GLY A 51 1.65 -9.21 -7.65
CA GLY A 51 2.75 -9.03 -8.59
C GLY A 51 4.10 -8.68 -7.95
N TRP A 52 4.18 -8.52 -6.63
CA TRP A 52 5.43 -8.17 -5.92
C TRP A 52 6.47 -9.28 -5.96
N GLU A 53 6.07 -10.54 -6.18
CA GLU A 53 6.98 -11.67 -6.35
C GLU A 53 7.91 -11.51 -7.56
N LYS A 54 7.49 -10.74 -8.57
CA LYS A 54 8.28 -10.45 -9.78
C LYS A 54 9.30 -9.33 -9.55
N LEU A 55 9.13 -8.56 -8.48
CA LEU A 55 9.90 -7.35 -8.19
C LEU A 55 10.72 -7.45 -6.91
N SER A 56 10.62 -8.54 -6.17
CA SER A 56 11.36 -8.75 -4.92
C SER A 56 12.46 -9.79 -5.11
N SER A 57 13.66 -9.52 -4.59
CA SER A 57 14.72 -10.53 -4.51
C SER A 57 14.61 -11.43 -3.27
N GLN A 58 13.69 -11.12 -2.36
CA GLN A 58 13.45 -11.84 -1.09
C GLN A 58 11.97 -12.26 -0.98
N PRO A 59 11.63 -13.25 -0.14
CA PRO A 59 10.23 -13.56 0.14
C PRO A 59 9.46 -12.33 0.64
N VAL A 60 8.29 -12.07 0.06
CA VAL A 60 7.39 -10.98 0.48
C VAL A 60 6.60 -11.45 1.70
N GLU A 61 6.69 -10.71 2.81
CA GLU A 61 5.87 -10.95 4.01
C GLU A 61 4.48 -10.35 3.77
N VAL A 62 3.41 -11.10 4.06
CA VAL A 62 2.03 -10.67 3.77
C VAL A 62 1.19 -10.64 5.03
N PHE A 63 0.43 -9.56 5.21
CA PHE A 63 -0.59 -9.43 6.25
C PHE A 63 -1.94 -9.09 5.61
N ASP A 64 -2.92 -9.95 5.87
CA ASP A 64 -4.31 -9.69 5.49
C ASP A 64 -4.95 -8.74 6.51
N VAL A 65 -5.54 -7.66 6.00
CA VAL A 65 -6.26 -6.64 6.76
C VAL A 65 -7.74 -6.77 6.43
N PRO A 66 -8.62 -6.82 7.45
CA PRO A 66 -10.05 -6.90 7.22
C PRO A 66 -10.60 -5.77 6.35
N GLY A 67 -11.56 -6.09 5.48
CA GLY A 67 -12.20 -5.10 4.60
C GLY A 67 -11.61 -5.10 3.19
N ASP A 68 -12.14 -4.25 2.32
CA ASP A 68 -11.64 -4.03 0.96
C ASP A 68 -10.48 -3.01 0.92
N HIS A 69 -9.97 -2.75 -0.28
CA HIS A 69 -8.87 -1.80 -0.54
C HIS A 69 -9.05 -0.41 0.11
N PHE A 70 -10.30 0.05 0.26
CA PHE A 70 -10.61 1.35 0.87
C PHE A 70 -10.94 1.19 2.36
N THR A 71 -11.78 0.21 2.70
CA THR A 71 -12.29 0.06 4.06
C THR A 71 -11.25 -0.47 5.04
N MET A 72 -10.18 -1.12 4.56
CA MET A 72 -9.06 -1.57 5.40
C MET A 72 -8.33 -0.44 6.15
N PHE A 73 -8.45 0.81 5.67
CA PHE A 73 -7.87 2.00 6.29
C PHE A 73 -8.87 2.83 7.10
N SER A 74 -10.09 2.32 7.31
CA SER A 74 -11.13 3.00 8.08
C SER A 74 -11.58 2.16 9.28
N PRO A 75 -12.18 2.76 10.33
CA PRO A 75 -12.76 1.99 11.42
C PRO A 75 -13.84 1.00 10.94
N PRO A 76 -13.91 -0.20 11.52
CA PRO A 76 -13.06 -0.70 12.61
C PRO A 76 -11.71 -1.30 12.15
N HIS A 77 -11.53 -1.53 10.86
CA HIS A 77 -10.44 -2.35 10.31
C HIS A 77 -9.06 -1.71 10.41
N VAL A 78 -8.99 -0.37 10.40
CA VAL A 78 -7.74 0.39 10.54
C VAL A 78 -6.94 0.02 11.79
N GLN A 79 -7.60 -0.46 12.86
CA GLN A 79 -6.94 -0.89 14.08
C GLN A 79 -6.03 -2.11 13.84
N ALA A 80 -6.52 -3.10 13.10
CA ALA A 80 -5.73 -4.30 12.77
C ALA A 80 -4.52 -3.94 11.89
N PHE A 81 -4.70 -3.03 10.92
CA PHE A 81 -3.60 -2.50 10.12
C PHE A 81 -2.53 -1.80 10.99
N ALA A 82 -2.96 -0.91 11.88
CA ALA A 82 -2.06 -0.13 12.73
C ALA A 82 -1.24 -1.01 13.69
N GLU A 83 -1.85 -2.04 14.28
CA GLU A 83 -1.18 -2.98 15.17
C GLU A 83 -0.08 -3.75 14.44
N GLN A 84 -0.37 -4.29 13.25
CA GLN A 84 0.62 -5.02 12.46
C GLN A 84 1.74 -4.09 11.95
N LEU A 85 1.39 -2.87 11.52
CA LEU A 85 2.37 -1.88 11.11
C LEU A 85 3.35 -1.55 12.25
N LYS A 86 2.84 -1.35 13.47
CA LYS A 86 3.67 -1.10 14.65
C LYS A 86 4.68 -2.24 14.89
N ILE A 87 4.23 -3.49 14.84
CA ILE A 87 5.10 -4.66 15.02
C ILE A 87 6.19 -4.71 13.94
N CYS A 88 5.88 -4.35 12.70
CA CYS A 88 6.87 -4.31 11.61
C CYS A 88 7.93 -3.21 11.81
N LEU A 89 7.50 -2.04 12.26
CA LEU A 89 8.38 -0.92 12.57
C LEU A 89 9.28 -1.24 13.77
N ASP A 90 8.72 -1.79 14.85
CA ASP A 90 9.46 -2.16 16.05
C ASP A 90 10.54 -3.23 15.75
N ARG A 91 10.22 -4.21 14.90
CA ARG A 91 11.19 -5.21 14.40
C ARG A 91 12.35 -4.55 13.66
N THR A 92 12.04 -3.59 12.78
CA THR A 92 13.05 -2.89 11.98
C THR A 92 13.95 -2.03 12.88
N LEU A 93 13.37 -1.28 13.80
CA LEU A 93 14.11 -0.43 14.75
C LEU A 93 14.98 -1.25 15.71
N SER A 94 14.51 -2.41 16.16
CA SER A 94 15.28 -3.29 17.04
C SER A 94 16.47 -3.93 16.33
N ASN A 95 16.32 -4.31 15.06
CA ASN A 95 17.40 -4.88 14.25
C ASN A 95 18.50 -3.86 13.93
N THR A 96 18.16 -2.57 13.83
CA THR A 96 19.14 -1.50 13.63
C THR A 96 20.06 -1.30 14.84
N ASN A 97 19.57 -1.56 16.06
CA ASN A 97 20.33 -1.38 17.31
C ASN A 97 21.29 -2.55 17.63
N LEU A 98 21.20 -3.68 16.92
CA LEU A 98 22.07 -4.85 17.09
C LEU A 98 23.29 -4.84 16.14
N ASN A 99 23.35 -3.87 15.21
CA ASN A 99 24.41 -3.74 14.21
C ASN A 99 25.31 -2.51 14.42
N GLN A 100 25.39 -1.99 15.65
CA GLN A 100 26.38 -0.98 16.07
C GLN A 100 27.44 -1.59 16.98
#